data_AF-A0A916Q960-F1
#
_entry.id   AF-A0A916Q960-F1
#
_cell.length_a   1.000
_cell.length_b   1.000
_cell.length_c   1.000
_cell.angle_alpha   90.00
_cell.angle_beta   90.00
_cell.angle_gamma   90.00
#
_symmetry.space_group_name_H-M   'P 1'
#
loop_
_entity.id
_entity.type
_entity.pdbx_description
1 polymer ?
#
loop_
_entity_poly.entity_id
_entity_poly.type
_entity_poly.pdbx_seq_one_letter_code
_entity_poly.pdbx_strand_id
1 'polypeptide(L)'
;MAKSKLVKANQKIAEKVVRGYKKIENSTVGGYKKIEESVVGKYKEIEDSFVDQFLTKDGETIEEAKMRLKEEQEQRREQREKNIKEAGYHHKK
;
A
#
# COMPACT_ATOMS: atom_id res chain seq x y z
N MET A 1 -31.72 -0.18 49.13
CA MET A 1 -30.24 -0.01 49.16
C MET A 1 -29.49 -1.04 48.30
N ALA A 2 -29.83 -2.34 48.30
CA ALA A 2 -29.09 -3.39 47.57
C ALA A 2 -29.06 -3.23 46.02
N LYS A 3 -30.15 -2.76 45.40
CA LYS A 3 -30.19 -2.48 43.94
C LYS A 3 -29.11 -1.49 43.48
N SER A 4 -28.74 -0.51 44.31
CA SER A 4 -27.74 0.52 43.97
C SER A 4 -26.30 -0.02 43.92
N LYS A 5 -25.95 -1.00 44.77
CA LYS A 5 -24.60 -1.60 44.77
C LYS A 5 -24.37 -2.52 43.56
N LEU A 6 -25.37 -3.32 43.20
CA LEU A 6 -25.32 -4.20 42.04
C LEU A 6 -25.24 -3.41 40.73
N VAL A 7 -26.05 -2.35 40.59
CA VAL A 7 -25.99 -1.46 39.42
C VAL A 7 -24.60 -0.83 39.25
N LYS A 8 -24.00 -0.33 40.34
CA LYS A 8 -22.63 0.21 40.32
C LYS A 8 -21.58 -0.82 39.94
N ALA A 9 -21.70 -2.05 40.44
CA ALA A 9 -20.80 -3.14 40.08
C ALA A 9 -20.90 -3.47 38.59
N ASN A 10 -22.12 -3.61 38.06
CA ASN A 10 -22.36 -3.86 36.65
C ASN A 10 -21.82 -2.74 35.76
N GLN A 11 -21.99 -1.48 36.18
CA GLN A 11 -21.46 -0.33 35.44
C GLN A 11 -19.93 -0.36 35.35
N LYS A 12 -19.25 -0.68 36.45
CA LYS A 12 -17.78 -0.88 36.46
C LYS A 12 -17.35 -2.05 35.57
N ILE A 13 -18.11 -3.15 35.54
CA ILE A 13 -17.82 -4.29 34.66
C ILE A 13 -17.96 -3.84 33.20
N ALA A 14 -19.07 -3.19 32.84
CA ALA A 14 -19.30 -2.69 31.48
C ALA A 14 -18.19 -1.73 31.03
N GLU A 15 -17.78 -0.78 31.87
CA GLU A 15 -16.67 0.12 31.57
C GLU A 15 -15.36 -0.61 31.32
N LYS A 16 -15.02 -1.59 32.17
CA LYS A 16 -13.80 -2.41 32.00
C LYS A 16 -13.84 -3.22 30.72
N VAL A 17 -14.98 -3.82 30.40
CA VAL A 17 -15.18 -4.58 29.16
C VAL A 17 -14.99 -3.70 27.94
N VAL A 18 -15.63 -2.53 27.89
CA VAL A 18 -15.48 -1.57 26.78
C VAL A 18 -14.04 -1.10 26.64
N ARG A 19 -13.35 -0.79 27.75
CA ARG A 19 -11.92 -0.42 27.71
C ARG A 19 -11.05 -1.57 27.20
N GLY A 20 -11.34 -2.80 27.60
CA GLY A 20 -10.66 -4.00 27.13
C GLY A 20 -10.76 -4.14 25.61
N TYR A 21 -11.98 -4.07 25.07
CA TYR A 21 -12.21 -4.14 23.62
C TYR A 21 -11.50 -3.01 22.86
N LYS A 22 -11.62 -1.75 23.32
CA LYS A 22 -10.91 -0.61 22.71
C LYS A 22 -9.40 -0.80 22.68
N LYS A 23 -8.82 -1.37 23.74
CA LYS A 23 -7.38 -1.64 23.81
C LYS A 23 -6.96 -2.69 22.76
N ILE A 24 -7.75 -3.76 22.62
CA ILE A 24 -7.50 -4.81 21.62
C ILE A 24 -7.59 -4.21 20.22
N GLU A 25 -8.68 -3.49 19.91
CA GLU A 25 -8.87 -2.83 18.62
C GLU A 25 -7.70 -1.93 18.25
N ASN A 26 -7.34 -1.00 19.15
CA ASN A 26 -6.23 -0.07 18.91
C ASN A 26 -4.89 -0.80 18.71
N SER A 27 -4.64 -1.85 19.49
CA SER A 27 -3.39 -2.62 19.39
C SER A 27 -3.34 -3.40 18.07
N THR A 28 -4.46 -3.99 17.65
CA THR A 28 -4.57 -4.73 16.39
C THR A 28 -4.39 -3.80 15.19
N VAL A 29 -5.12 -2.68 15.14
CA VAL A 29 -5.00 -1.68 14.07
C VAL A 29 -3.59 -1.09 14.02
N GLY A 30 -3.02 -0.75 15.19
CA GLY A 30 -1.65 -0.27 15.28
C GLY A 30 -0.61 -1.30 14.81
N GLY A 31 -0.83 -2.58 15.10
CA GLY A 31 0.02 -3.68 14.63
C GLY A 31 0.03 -3.78 13.11
N TYR A 32 -1.15 -3.77 12.47
CA TYR A 32 -1.24 -3.81 11.01
C TYR A 32 -0.57 -2.61 10.35
N LYS A 33 -0.81 -1.40 10.85
CA LYS A 33 -0.19 -0.18 10.31
C LYS A 33 1.34 -0.24 10.36
N LYS A 34 1.92 -0.72 11.47
CA LYS A 34 3.37 -0.88 11.59
C LYS A 34 3.95 -1.88 10.59
N ILE A 35 3.23 -2.98 10.35
CA ILE A 35 3.65 -3.98 9.35
C ILE A 35 3.60 -3.37 7.96
N GLU A 36 2.51 -2.70 7.62
CA GLU A 36 2.34 -2.00 6.34
C GLU A 36 3.47 -0.98 6.12
N GLU A 37 3.68 -0.07 7.06
CA GLU A 37 4.74 0.94 7.00
C GLU A 37 6.13 0.29 6.84
N SER A 38 6.43 -0.76 7.60
CA SER A 38 7.72 -1.44 7.53
C SER A 38 7.93 -2.18 6.20
N VAL A 39 6.90 -2.86 5.68
CA VAL A 39 7.03 -3.68 4.48
C VAL A 39 7.06 -2.79 3.25
N VAL A 40 6.16 -1.82 3.16
CA VAL A 40 6.11 -0.86 2.04
C VAL A 40 7.37 0.01 2.02
N GLY A 41 7.84 0.46 3.19
CA GLY A 41 9.08 1.22 3.31
C GLY A 41 10.30 0.43 2.79
N LYS A 42 10.52 -0.79 3.29
CA LYS A 42 11.63 -1.64 2.84
C LYS A 42 11.54 -2.00 1.36
N TYR A 43 10.33 -2.26 0.86
CA TYR A 43 10.13 -2.50 -0.56
C TYR A 43 10.57 -1.30 -1.39
N LYS A 44 10.18 -0.08 -0.98
CA LYS A 44 10.58 1.16 -1.65
C LYS A 44 12.10 1.34 -1.64
N GLU A 45 12.77 1.06 -0.53
CA GLU A 45 14.25 1.12 -0.45
C GLU A 45 14.93 0.14 -1.42
N ILE A 46 14.42 -1.09 -1.53
CA ILE A 46 14.93 -2.10 -2.47
C ILE A 46 14.68 -1.66 -3.91
N GLU A 47 13.48 -1.14 -4.19
CA GLU A 47 13.11 -0.60 -5.50
C GLU A 47 14.04 0.56 -5.89
N ASP A 48 14.26 1.52 -4.99
CA ASP A 48 15.14 2.67 -5.20
C ASP A 48 16.57 2.20 -5.50
N SER A 49 17.10 1.26 -4.70
CA SER A 49 18.43 0.67 -4.91
C SER A 49 18.56 -0.05 -6.25
N PHE A 50 17.52 -0.77 -6.68
CA PHE A 50 17.51 -1.45 -7.97
C PHE A 50 17.50 -0.46 -9.14
N VAL A 51 16.69 0.60 -9.04
CA VAL A 51 16.64 1.64 -10.06
C VAL A 51 17.99 2.34 -10.17
N ASP A 52 18.58 2.74 -9.04
CA ASP A 52 19.88 3.40 -8.98
C ASP A 52 21.00 2.53 -9.59
N GLN A 53 21.04 1.25 -9.22
CA GLN A 53 22.12 0.38 -9.68
C GLN A 53 21.99 -0.02 -11.16
N PHE A 54 20.76 -0.17 -11.68
CA PHE A 54 20.56 -0.83 -12.98
C PHE A 54 19.85 0.00 -14.03
N LEU A 55 19.08 1.03 -13.65
CA LEU A 55 18.13 1.67 -14.57
C LEU A 55 18.32 3.17 -14.74
N THR A 56 19.08 3.84 -13.86
CA THR A 56 19.50 5.24 -14.07
C THR A 56 20.43 5.34 -15.28
N LYS A 57 20.33 6.46 -15.99
CA LYS A 57 21.14 6.81 -17.15
C LYS A 57 21.64 8.23 -16.99
N ASP A 58 22.80 8.52 -17.59
CA ASP A 58 23.29 9.89 -17.79
C ASP A 58 23.37 10.75 -16.50
N GLY A 59 23.58 10.11 -15.35
CA GLY A 59 23.66 10.78 -14.05
C GLY A 59 22.34 11.34 -13.52
N GLU A 60 21.20 10.89 -14.07
CA GLU A 60 19.87 11.27 -13.57
C GLU A 60 19.61 10.73 -12.15
N THR A 61 18.72 11.39 -11.43
CA THR A 61 18.26 10.95 -10.11
C THR A 61 17.34 9.73 -10.20
N ILE A 62 17.17 9.02 -9.09
CA ILE A 62 16.26 7.86 -9.00
C ILE A 62 14.83 8.27 -9.40
N GLU A 63 14.36 9.42 -8.92
CA GLU A 63 13.06 9.97 -9.25
C GLU A 63 12.91 10.25 -10.75
N GLU A 64 13.90 10.87 -11.39
CA GLU A 64 13.93 11.11 -12.83
C GLU A 64 13.92 9.80 -13.62
N ALA A 65 14.74 8.83 -13.22
CA ALA A 65 14.75 7.50 -13.82
C ALA A 65 13.36 6.83 -13.74
N LYS A 66 12.69 6.91 -12.58
CA LYS A 66 11.33 6.36 -12.41
C LYS A 66 10.29 7.06 -13.30
N MET A 67 10.36 8.38 -13.43
CA MET A 67 9.48 9.13 -14.33
C MET A 67 9.69 8.71 -15.78
N ARG A 68 10.95 8.69 -16.25
CA ARG A 68 11.31 8.24 -17.60
C ARG A 68 10.85 6.81 -17.87
N LEU A 69 11.10 5.88 -16.95
CA LEU A 69 10.67 4.48 -17.08
C LEU A 69 9.15 4.36 -17.20
N LYS A 70 8.39 5.18 -16.47
CA LYS A 70 6.92 5.20 -16.55
C LYS A 70 6.45 5.66 -17.93
N GLU A 71 7.01 6.75 -18.45
CA GLU A 71 6.70 7.26 -19.79
C GLU A 71 7.08 6.25 -20.87
N GLU A 72 8.27 5.65 -20.79
CA GLU A 72 8.70 4.61 -21.72
C GLU A 72 7.76 3.39 -21.69
N GLN A 73 7.26 2.99 -20.52
CA GLN A 73 6.30 1.88 -20.42
C GLN A 73 4.96 2.21 -21.09
N GLU A 74 4.47 3.44 -20.93
CA GLU A 74 3.23 3.91 -21.55
C GLU A 74 3.37 3.94 -23.07
N GLN A 75 4.46 4.52 -23.60
CA GLN A 75 4.77 4.50 -25.03
C GLN A 75 4.87 3.07 -25.59
N ARG A 76 5.53 2.15 -24.85
CA ARG A 76 5.59 0.74 -25.24
C ARG A 76 4.22 0.06 -25.25
N ARG A 77 3.27 0.48 -24.41
CA ARG A 77 1.90 -0.05 -24.41
C ARG A 77 1.12 0.48 -25.60
N GLU A 78 1.16 1.79 -25.83
CA GLU A 78 0.50 2.40 -26.99
C GLU A 78 1.00 1.81 -28.31
N GLN A 79 2.32 1.64 -28.45
CA GLN A 79 2.90 1.02 -29.64
C GLN A 79 2.43 -0.42 -29.81
N ARG A 80 2.36 -1.20 -28.72
CA ARG A 80 1.81 -2.56 -28.76
C ARG A 80 0.35 -2.58 -29.21
N GLU A 81 -0.48 -1.68 -28.71
CA GLU A 81 -1.87 -1.58 -29.11
C GLU A 81 -2.02 -1.21 -30.60
N LYS A 82 -1.20 -0.27 -31.09
CA LYS A 82 -1.14 0.07 -32.53
C LYS A 82 -0.78 -1.15 -33.36
N ASN A 83 0.29 -1.85 -32.98
CA ASN A 83 0.75 -3.05 -33.69
C ASN A 83 -0.34 -4.14 -33.73
N ILE A 84 -1.08 -4.35 -32.63
CA ILE A 84 -2.19 -5.31 -32.57
C ILE A 84 -3.34 -4.91 -33.51
N LYS A 85 -3.70 -3.61 -33.52
CA LYS A 85 -4.76 -3.09 -34.42
C LYS A 85 -4.37 -3.23 -35.89
N GLU A 86 -3.13 -2.91 -36.23
CA GLU A 86 -2.59 -3.04 -37.60
C GLU A 86 -2.57 -4.52 -38.04
N ALA A 87 -2.03 -5.42 -37.21
CA ALA A 87 -2.04 -6.85 -37.50
C ALA A 87 -3.46 -7.42 -37.68
N GLY A 88 -4.42 -6.98 -36.85
CA GLY A 88 -5.83 -7.36 -36.99
C GLY A 88 -6.51 -6.80 -38.25
N TYR A 89 -6.06 -5.65 -38.75
CA TYR A 89 -6.55 -5.05 -40.00
C TYR A 89 -6.05 -5.80 -41.24
N HIS A 90 -4.81 -6.29 -41.19
CA HIS A 90 -4.21 -7.08 -42.26
C HIS A 90 -4.82 -8.49 -42.41
N HIS A 91 -5.48 -9.03 -41.38
CA HIS A 91 -6.12 -10.35 -41.42
C HIS A 91 -7.58 -10.33 -41.90
N LYS A 92 -8.16 -9.15 -42.17
CA LYS A 92 -9.57 -8.96 -42.59
C LYS A 92 -9.72 -8.55 -44.07
N LYS A 93 -8.63 -8.39 -44.82
CA LYS A 93 -8.63 -8.22 -46.28
C LYS A 93 -8.23 -9.53 -46.93
#